data_AF-A0A2E9P6A5-F1
#
_entry.id   AF-A0A2E9P6A5-F1
#
_cell.length_a   1.000
_cell.length_b   1.000
_cell.length_c   1.000
_cell.angle_alpha   90.00
_cell.angle_beta   90.00
_cell.angle_gamma   90.00
#
_symmetry.space_group_name_H-M   'P 1'
#
loop_
_entity.id
_entity.type
_entity.pdbx_description
1 polymer ?
#
loop_
_entity_poly.entity_id
_entity_poly.type
_entity_poly.pdbx_seq_one_letter_code
_entity_poly.pdbx_strand_id
1 'polypeptide(L)'
;MRLIVLILIFLATGLTGCQNPIRDPIDSVVEVVTDPRKEIQKGQRHYPFALAQSGGDLTQLQVTTDYLNMLIQRLAVTANSPLPWEIRLVNDGSINAWALPGGKMGVNYGLINAVETEAELVSVLGHEMAHSIELHSTGRETFGALVGLAAQIIEIGIAEPGVQAGSNKLIGLGQNILMGQYSQSNELEADRVGVDLMVRAGFDPRGAIGMQEKLVKLGAGGNSIAQKLLGTHPISRERLTAIKSEVSKYPIKGQITSPEFKQAKDEIKQHEAGLKLVSEARKAGADGNFSLALKYARRALERFPNEHSMWRLHAELLVASKQTNKAIQSALKARSLNPADPVSELLLSYCYAAAGDRIQAMMAKERARSLAL
;
A
#
# COMPACT_ATOMS: atom_id res chain seq x y z
N MET A 1 -81.38 27.77 15.35
CA MET A 1 -82.38 26.76 14.93
C MET A 1 -81.91 26.18 13.60
N ARG A 2 -81.65 24.86 13.54
CA ARG A 2 -81.42 24.03 12.34
C ARG A 2 -80.12 24.28 11.55
N LEU A 3 -79.40 23.31 10.96
CA LEU A 3 -79.35 21.84 10.98
C LEU A 3 -78.20 21.46 9.99
N ILE A 4 -77.73 20.20 10.02
CA ILE A 4 -77.01 19.45 8.96
C ILE A 4 -75.46 19.50 9.10
N VAL A 5 -74.81 18.55 9.79
CA VAL A 5 -74.49 17.14 9.41
C VAL A 5 -73.59 17.06 8.18
N LEU A 6 -72.34 16.62 8.34
CA LEU A 6 -71.85 15.42 7.63
C LEU A 6 -70.56 14.88 8.26
N ILE A 7 -70.64 13.59 8.58
CA ILE A 7 -69.56 12.70 9.00
C ILE A 7 -68.57 12.53 7.84
N LEU A 8 -67.28 12.70 8.10
CA LEU A 8 -66.22 12.24 7.20
C LEU A 8 -65.28 11.30 7.96
N ILE A 9 -65.36 10.06 7.53
CA ILE A 9 -64.57 8.88 7.90
C ILE A 9 -63.09 9.20 7.68
N PHE A 10 -62.29 9.17 8.75
CA PHE A 10 -60.83 9.20 8.62
C PHE A 10 -60.36 7.81 8.16
N LEU A 11 -60.16 7.68 6.85
CA LEU A 11 -59.48 6.54 6.24
C LEU A 11 -58.00 6.65 6.61
N ALA A 12 -57.55 5.83 7.56
CA ALA A 12 -56.13 5.65 7.84
C ALA A 12 -55.49 4.87 6.69
N THR A 13 -55.02 5.58 5.66
CA THR A 13 -54.13 4.99 4.66
C THR A 13 -52.76 4.79 5.30
N GLY A 14 -52.47 3.53 5.64
CA GLY A 14 -51.13 3.09 5.99
C GLY A 14 -50.18 3.31 4.82
N LEU A 15 -49.33 4.33 4.96
CA LEU A 15 -48.04 4.36 4.30
C LEU A 15 -47.08 3.56 5.18
N THR A 16 -47.19 2.24 5.14
CA THR A 16 -46.05 1.39 5.47
C THR A 16 -45.07 1.56 4.32
N GLY A 17 -44.24 2.60 4.40
CA GLY A 17 -43.01 2.63 3.65
C GLY A 17 -42.25 1.37 4.01
N CYS A 18 -42.01 0.51 3.02
CA CYS A 18 -40.96 -0.49 3.13
C CYS A 18 -39.67 0.28 3.46
N GLN A 19 -39.31 0.31 4.74
CA GLN A 19 -37.91 0.49 5.11
C GLN A 19 -37.18 -0.66 4.43
N ASN A 20 -36.53 -0.38 3.29
CA ASN A 20 -35.39 -1.18 2.89
C ASN A 20 -34.47 -1.21 4.11
N PRO A 21 -34.18 -2.37 4.71
CA PRO A 21 -33.01 -2.45 5.55
C PRO A 21 -31.84 -2.28 4.57
N ILE A 22 -31.28 -1.07 4.50
CA ILE A 22 -29.92 -0.91 4.02
C ILE A 22 -29.07 -1.58 5.09
N ARG A 23 -28.92 -2.90 4.96
CA ARG A 23 -27.93 -3.69 5.67
C ARG A 23 -26.74 -3.81 4.73
N ASP A 24 -25.78 -2.90 4.90
CA ASP A 24 -24.36 -3.13 4.61
C ASP A 24 -23.51 -1.93 5.10
N PRO A 25 -22.23 -2.09 5.47
CA PRO A 25 -21.78 -2.74 6.70
C PRO A 25 -20.68 -1.89 7.37
N ILE A 26 -21.06 -0.87 8.13
CA ILE A 26 -20.09 0.02 8.83
C ILE A 26 -19.87 -0.40 10.30
N ASP A 27 -20.68 -1.32 10.83
CA ASP A 27 -20.52 -1.84 12.21
C ASP A 27 -19.41 -2.89 12.38
N SER A 28 -18.74 -3.30 11.30
CA SER A 28 -17.69 -4.33 11.33
C SER A 28 -16.31 -3.87 11.85
N VAL A 29 -16.16 -2.59 12.20
CA VAL A 29 -14.88 -2.04 12.69
C VAL A 29 -14.75 -2.12 14.22
N VAL A 30 -15.83 -2.42 14.94
CA VAL A 30 -15.82 -2.45 16.43
C VAL A 30 -16.24 -3.81 16.99
N GLU A 31 -16.99 -4.64 16.25
CA GLU A 31 -17.26 -6.02 16.65
C GLU A 31 -16.11 -6.97 16.24
N VAL A 32 -15.09 -6.98 17.09
CA VAL A 32 -14.21 -8.12 17.38
C VAL A 32 -13.29 -8.59 16.25
N VAL A 33 -12.06 -8.07 16.33
CA VAL A 33 -10.85 -8.40 15.57
C VAL A 33 -10.24 -9.73 16.04
N THR A 34 -11.04 -10.80 16.15
CA THR A 34 -10.52 -12.15 16.54
C THR A 34 -10.84 -13.23 15.53
N ASP A 35 -11.41 -12.91 14.37
CA ASP A 35 -11.59 -13.87 13.27
C ASP A 35 -10.49 -13.68 12.22
N PRO A 36 -9.43 -14.51 12.21
CA PRO A 36 -8.36 -14.44 11.23
C PRO A 36 -8.88 -14.47 9.80
N ARG A 37 -10.01 -15.13 9.52
CA ARG A 37 -10.56 -15.22 8.15
C ARG A 37 -11.02 -13.87 7.63
N LYS A 38 -11.66 -13.06 8.48
CA LYS A 38 -12.11 -11.70 8.10
C LYS A 38 -10.91 -10.78 7.86
N GLU A 39 -9.88 -10.86 8.69
CA GLU A 39 -8.66 -10.06 8.52
C GLU A 39 -7.89 -10.47 7.24
N ILE A 40 -7.82 -11.77 6.95
CA ILE A 40 -7.26 -12.30 5.69
C ILE A 40 -8.03 -11.75 4.49
N GLN A 41 -9.36 -11.80 4.51
CA GLN A 41 -10.20 -11.31 3.41
C GLN A 41 -10.01 -9.80 3.20
N LYS A 42 -9.98 -9.01 4.28
CA LYS A 42 -9.67 -7.58 4.23
C LYS A 42 -8.30 -7.35 3.57
N GLY A 43 -7.26 -8.02 4.06
CA GLY A 43 -5.91 -7.93 3.50
C GLY A 43 -5.88 -8.23 2.00
N GLN A 44 -6.43 -9.38 1.60
CA GLN A 44 -6.48 -9.82 0.20
C GLN A 44 -7.17 -8.79 -0.71
N ARG A 45 -8.30 -8.23 -0.26
CA ARG A 45 -9.06 -7.25 -1.04
C ARG A 45 -8.32 -5.93 -1.23
N HIS A 46 -7.61 -5.46 -0.22
CA HIS A 46 -6.98 -4.13 -0.24
C HIS A 46 -5.52 -4.13 -0.73
N TYR A 47 -4.85 -5.28 -0.69
CA TYR A 47 -3.43 -5.37 -1.00
C TYR A 47 -3.05 -4.89 -2.41
N PRO A 48 -3.77 -5.25 -3.49
CA PRO A 48 -3.46 -4.75 -4.84
C PRO A 48 -3.53 -3.21 -4.94
N PHE A 49 -4.50 -2.60 -4.24
CA PHE A 49 -4.69 -1.15 -4.22
C PHE A 49 -3.58 -0.44 -3.43
N ALA A 50 -3.20 -0.97 -2.26
CA ALA A 50 -2.11 -0.44 -1.46
C ALA A 50 -0.75 -0.54 -2.18
N LEU A 51 -0.50 -1.67 -2.85
CA LEU A 51 0.67 -1.83 -3.72
C LEU A 51 0.63 -0.80 -4.84
N ALA A 52 -0.51 -0.62 -5.50
CA ALA A 52 -0.64 0.34 -6.57
C ALA A 52 -0.31 1.78 -6.14
N GLN A 53 -0.88 2.19 -5.02
CA GLN A 53 -0.66 3.51 -4.43
C GLN A 53 0.78 3.72 -3.94
N SER A 54 1.51 2.65 -3.61
CA SER A 54 2.92 2.74 -3.20
C SER A 54 3.91 2.76 -4.36
N GLY A 55 3.44 2.57 -5.60
CA GLY A 55 4.30 2.53 -6.79
C GLY A 55 4.21 1.23 -7.59
N GLY A 56 3.49 0.22 -7.09
CA GLY A 56 3.32 -1.10 -7.69
C GLY A 56 4.39 -2.10 -7.23
N ASP A 57 4.08 -3.38 -7.36
CA ASP A 57 5.04 -4.44 -7.08
C ASP A 57 6.08 -4.58 -8.21
N LEU A 58 7.28 -5.01 -7.84
CA LEU A 58 8.38 -5.37 -8.75
C LEU A 58 8.36 -6.89 -8.92
N THR A 59 7.73 -7.38 -9.98
CA THR A 59 7.54 -8.82 -10.18
C THR A 59 8.77 -9.51 -10.80
N GLN A 60 9.68 -8.75 -11.42
CA GLN A 60 10.89 -9.32 -12.01
C GLN A 60 12.09 -9.39 -11.06
N LEU A 61 11.99 -8.87 -9.82
CA LEU A 61 13.03 -8.99 -8.79
C LEU A 61 12.65 -10.11 -7.80
N GLN A 62 12.61 -11.33 -8.33
CA GLN A 62 12.12 -12.49 -7.60
C GLN A 62 13.09 -12.93 -6.50
N VAL A 63 14.41 -12.80 -6.69
CA VAL A 63 15.40 -13.17 -5.65
C VAL A 63 15.17 -12.35 -4.40
N THR A 64 14.99 -11.04 -4.56
CA THR A 64 14.69 -10.11 -3.46
C THR A 64 13.33 -10.40 -2.84
N THR A 65 12.30 -10.66 -3.64
CA THR A 65 10.94 -10.93 -3.13
C THR A 65 10.89 -12.24 -2.35
N ASP A 66 11.53 -13.31 -2.84
CA ASP A 66 11.62 -14.60 -2.15
C ASP A 66 12.41 -14.48 -0.85
N TYR A 67 13.50 -13.72 -0.86
CA TYR A 67 14.28 -13.41 0.33
C TYR A 67 13.45 -12.69 1.41
N LEU A 68 12.69 -11.65 1.04
CA LEU A 68 11.80 -10.96 1.97
C LEU A 68 10.72 -11.91 2.53
N ASN A 69 10.17 -12.78 1.68
CA ASN A 69 9.18 -13.76 2.12
C ASN A 69 9.79 -14.80 3.06
N MET A 70 11.03 -15.25 2.83
CA MET A 70 11.75 -16.10 3.77
C MET A 70 11.89 -15.43 5.15
N LEU A 71 12.25 -14.14 5.20
CA LEU A 71 12.37 -13.39 6.45
C LEU A 71 11.02 -13.26 7.18
N ILE A 72 9.95 -12.89 6.47
CA ILE A 72 8.64 -12.70 7.13
C ILE A 72 8.07 -14.02 7.65
N GLN A 73 8.28 -15.14 6.95
CA GLN A 73 7.90 -16.46 7.47
C GLN A 73 8.68 -16.80 8.75
N ARG A 74 9.99 -16.52 8.79
CA ARG A 74 10.82 -16.73 9.98
C ARG A 74 10.31 -15.91 11.17
N LEU A 75 9.94 -14.65 10.96
CA LEU A 75 9.34 -13.79 11.99
C LEU A 75 7.94 -14.30 12.41
N ALA A 76 7.11 -14.71 11.45
CA ALA A 76 5.74 -15.17 11.72
C ALA A 76 5.72 -16.41 12.64
N VAL A 77 6.68 -17.32 12.48
CA VAL A 77 6.87 -18.47 13.39
C VAL A 77 7.14 -18.00 14.81
N THR A 78 7.98 -16.98 15.00
CA THR A 78 8.27 -16.44 16.34
C THR A 78 7.07 -15.70 16.94
N ALA A 79 6.25 -15.05 16.12
CA ALA A 79 5.02 -14.42 16.56
C ALA A 79 3.90 -15.42 16.89
N ASN A 80 4.07 -16.72 16.60
CA ASN A 80 2.98 -17.71 16.57
C ASN A 80 1.77 -17.22 15.74
N SER A 81 2.04 -16.47 14.66
CA SER A 81 1.00 -15.82 13.88
C SER A 81 0.28 -16.84 12.98
N PRO A 82 -1.06 -16.95 13.02
CA PRO A 82 -1.82 -17.81 12.11
C PRO A 82 -2.05 -17.17 10.73
N LEU A 83 -1.63 -15.91 10.54
CA LEU A 83 -1.86 -15.16 9.30
C LEU A 83 -0.92 -15.61 8.17
N PRO A 84 -1.40 -15.65 6.92
CA PRO A 84 -0.61 -15.99 5.73
C PRO A 84 0.26 -14.81 5.30
N TRP A 85 1.34 -14.59 6.04
CA TRP A 85 2.26 -13.49 5.80
C TRP A 85 2.82 -13.50 4.38
N GLU A 86 2.79 -12.36 3.70
CA GLU A 86 3.31 -12.18 2.35
C GLU A 86 3.89 -10.78 2.21
N ILE A 87 5.16 -10.69 1.79
CA ILE A 87 5.78 -9.44 1.38
C ILE A 87 5.79 -9.31 -0.13
N ARG A 88 5.49 -8.11 -0.63
CA ARG A 88 5.79 -7.70 -2.01
C ARG A 88 6.84 -6.58 -2.00
N LEU A 89 7.80 -6.70 -2.91
CA LEU A 89 8.78 -5.65 -3.16
C LEU A 89 8.11 -4.53 -3.97
N VAL A 90 8.12 -3.31 -3.45
CA VAL A 90 7.50 -2.14 -4.05
C VAL A 90 8.51 -1.36 -4.89
N ASN A 91 8.08 -0.94 -6.08
CA ASN A 91 8.83 -0.11 -7.02
C ASN A 91 8.92 1.35 -6.55
N ASP A 92 9.55 1.60 -5.42
CA ASP A 92 9.73 2.93 -4.85
C ASP A 92 11.12 3.07 -4.20
N GLY A 93 11.83 4.15 -4.56
CA GLY A 93 13.18 4.43 -4.06
C GLY A 93 13.22 5.13 -2.71
N SER A 94 12.08 5.50 -2.14
CA SER A 94 11.99 6.00 -0.76
C SER A 94 12.17 4.87 0.26
N ILE A 95 12.65 5.22 1.45
CA ILE A 95 12.74 4.30 2.58
C ILE A 95 11.34 4.20 3.17
N ASN A 96 10.69 3.05 2.98
CA ASN A 96 9.41 2.75 3.62
C ASN A 96 9.13 1.25 3.66
N ALA A 97 8.30 0.85 4.61
CA ALA A 97 7.59 -0.42 4.65
C ALA A 97 6.19 -0.15 5.26
N TRP A 98 5.26 -1.09 5.08
CA TRP A 98 3.92 -0.99 5.67
C TRP A 98 3.31 -2.37 5.77
N ALA A 99 2.51 -2.59 6.82
CA ALA A 99 1.66 -3.78 6.95
C ALA A 99 0.16 -3.44 6.82
N LEU A 100 -0.60 -4.40 6.33
CA LEU A 100 -2.06 -4.43 6.32
C LEU A 100 -2.56 -5.64 7.12
N PRO A 101 -3.83 -5.61 7.57
CA PRO A 101 -4.55 -6.78 8.03
C PRO A 101 -4.33 -8.02 7.16
N GLY A 102 -4.42 -9.20 7.77
CA GLY A 102 -4.34 -10.47 7.03
C GLY A 102 -2.92 -10.91 6.65
N GLY A 103 -1.89 -10.26 7.21
CA GLY A 103 -0.48 -10.60 6.97
C GLY A 103 0.03 -10.12 5.62
N LYS A 104 -0.37 -8.93 5.15
CA LYS A 104 0.11 -8.38 3.87
C LYS A 104 1.05 -7.22 4.13
N MET A 105 2.22 -7.19 3.50
CA MET A 105 3.23 -6.17 3.75
C MET A 105 3.92 -5.72 2.46
N GLY A 106 4.04 -4.40 2.27
CA GLY A 106 4.85 -3.83 1.21
C GLY A 106 6.19 -3.35 1.74
N VAL A 107 7.26 -3.63 1.01
CA VAL A 107 8.61 -3.13 1.32
C VAL A 107 9.16 -2.40 0.11
N ASN A 108 9.51 -1.13 0.26
CA ASN A 108 10.14 -0.37 -0.82
C ASN A 108 11.55 -0.87 -1.09
N TYR A 109 11.96 -0.98 -2.36
CA TYR A 109 13.35 -1.32 -2.70
C TYR A 109 14.35 -0.31 -2.11
N GLY A 110 13.93 0.95 -1.92
CA GLY A 110 14.72 1.98 -1.26
C GLY A 110 15.13 1.63 0.17
N LEU A 111 14.29 0.91 0.93
CA LEU A 111 14.63 0.44 2.28
C LEU A 111 15.79 -0.56 2.22
N ILE A 112 15.73 -1.54 1.33
CA ILE A 112 16.73 -2.62 1.18
C ILE A 112 18.08 -2.03 0.74
N ASN A 113 18.06 -1.00 -0.10
CA ASN A 113 19.26 -0.26 -0.47
C ASN A 113 19.87 0.53 0.71
N ALA A 114 19.05 1.07 1.61
CA ALA A 114 19.47 1.97 2.68
C ALA A 114 20.02 1.24 3.94
N VAL A 115 19.50 0.05 4.24
CA VAL A 115 19.97 -0.77 5.36
C VAL A 115 21.35 -1.35 5.07
N GLU A 116 22.24 -1.31 6.06
CA GLU A 116 23.61 -1.81 5.96
C GLU A 116 23.71 -3.30 6.31
N THR A 117 22.83 -3.76 7.20
CA THR A 117 22.79 -5.15 7.67
C THR A 117 21.40 -5.75 7.53
N GLU A 118 21.33 -7.07 7.44
CA GLU A 118 20.06 -7.81 7.49
C GLU A 118 19.33 -7.60 8.82
N ALA A 119 20.07 -7.49 9.94
CA ALA A 119 19.47 -7.22 11.24
C ALA A 119 18.73 -5.86 11.28
N GLU A 120 19.24 -4.83 10.59
CA GLU A 120 18.50 -3.56 10.42
C GLU A 120 17.21 -3.77 9.63
N LEU A 121 17.26 -4.49 8.49
CA LEU A 121 16.07 -4.80 7.71
C LEU A 121 15.03 -5.55 8.55
N VAL A 122 15.46 -6.61 9.25
CA VAL A 122 14.59 -7.44 10.08
C VAL A 122 13.98 -6.63 11.22
N SER A 123 14.68 -5.64 11.78
CA SER A 123 14.09 -4.77 12.79
C SER A 123 12.88 -3.99 12.26
N VAL A 124 12.94 -3.50 11.01
CA VAL A 124 11.79 -2.86 10.35
C VAL A 124 10.66 -3.86 10.08
N LEU A 125 10.98 -5.05 9.56
CA LEU A 125 9.95 -6.06 9.30
C LEU A 125 9.25 -6.53 10.59
N GLY A 126 10.02 -6.68 11.68
CA GLY A 126 9.49 -7.00 13.00
C GLY A 126 8.61 -5.89 13.57
N HIS A 127 8.99 -4.63 13.38
CA HIS A 127 8.20 -3.45 13.75
C HIS A 127 6.86 -3.38 13.00
N GLU A 128 6.89 -3.55 11.68
CA GLU A 128 5.66 -3.58 10.87
C GLU A 128 4.76 -4.79 11.20
N MET A 129 5.36 -5.95 11.49
CA MET A 129 4.62 -7.11 11.99
C MET A 129 3.95 -6.79 13.33
N ALA A 130 4.67 -6.14 14.25
CA ALA A 130 4.15 -5.73 15.55
C ALA A 130 2.92 -4.81 15.40
N HIS A 131 2.97 -3.81 14.52
CA HIS A 131 1.79 -2.98 14.23
C HIS A 131 0.57 -3.79 13.77
N SER A 132 0.79 -4.83 12.95
CA SER A 132 -0.31 -5.65 12.47
C SER A 132 -0.86 -6.62 13.52
N ILE A 133 -0.01 -7.24 14.35
CA ILE A 133 -0.47 -8.22 15.35
C ILE A 133 -1.06 -7.55 16.59
N GLU A 134 -0.56 -6.36 16.95
CA GLU A 134 -1.10 -5.51 18.02
C GLU A 134 -2.25 -4.63 17.54
N LEU A 135 -2.68 -4.80 16.28
CA LEU A 135 -3.86 -4.16 15.70
C LEU A 135 -3.79 -2.62 15.67
N HIS A 136 -2.59 -2.04 15.66
CA HIS A 136 -2.38 -0.59 15.62
C HIS A 136 -2.99 0.04 14.36
N SER A 137 -3.08 -0.71 13.26
CA SER A 137 -3.64 -0.26 11.96
C SER A 137 -5.16 -0.46 11.84
N THR A 138 -5.85 -0.96 12.87
CA THR A 138 -7.29 -1.22 12.86
C THR A 138 -8.16 -0.01 13.22
N GLY A 139 -7.54 1.12 13.58
CA GLY A 139 -8.24 2.38 13.78
C GLY A 139 -9.08 2.77 12.56
N ARG A 140 -10.34 3.18 12.80
CA ARG A 140 -11.33 3.58 11.77
C ARG A 140 -10.79 4.56 10.73
N GLU A 141 -9.82 5.38 11.07
CA GLU A 141 -9.30 6.46 10.21
C GLU A 141 -8.28 5.97 9.18
N THR A 142 -7.29 5.16 9.58
CA THR A 142 -6.19 4.72 8.69
C THR A 142 -6.67 3.68 7.69
N PHE A 143 -7.36 2.65 8.16
CA PHE A 143 -7.95 1.64 7.27
C PHE A 143 -9.16 2.21 6.50
N GLY A 144 -9.93 3.11 7.12
CA GLY A 144 -11.06 3.80 6.47
C GLY A 144 -10.63 4.68 5.30
N ALA A 145 -9.45 5.32 5.35
CA ALA A 145 -8.90 6.06 4.21
C ALA A 145 -8.53 5.14 3.04
N LEU A 146 -7.88 3.99 3.32
CA LEU A 146 -7.52 3.01 2.30
C LEU A 146 -8.75 2.33 1.68
N VAL A 147 -9.72 1.95 2.52
CA VAL A 147 -11.03 1.41 2.11
C VAL A 147 -11.81 2.44 1.31
N GLY A 148 -11.85 3.69 1.78
CA GLY A 148 -12.53 4.80 1.14
C GLY A 148 -11.94 5.12 -0.23
N LEU A 149 -10.62 5.05 -0.40
CA LEU A 149 -9.96 5.19 -1.69
C LEU A 149 -10.26 4.01 -2.62
N ALA A 150 -10.17 2.77 -2.14
CA ALA A 150 -10.52 1.61 -2.96
C ALA A 150 -11.98 1.66 -3.40
N ALA A 151 -12.91 2.02 -2.50
CA ALA A 151 -14.32 2.22 -2.78
C ALA A 151 -14.54 3.38 -3.76
N GLN A 152 -13.87 4.53 -3.54
CA GLN A 152 -13.91 5.67 -4.46
C GLN A 152 -13.33 5.31 -5.83
N ILE A 153 -12.26 4.54 -5.95
CA ILE A 153 -11.74 4.11 -7.25
C ILE A 153 -12.77 3.21 -7.97
N ILE A 154 -13.49 2.37 -7.22
CA ILE A 154 -14.57 1.52 -7.74
C ILE A 154 -15.85 2.34 -8.07
N GLU A 155 -16.11 3.44 -7.34
CA GLU A 155 -17.30 4.29 -7.46
C GLU A 155 -17.14 5.50 -8.40
N ILE A 156 -15.98 6.16 -8.46
CA ILE A 156 -15.68 7.34 -9.30
C ILE A 156 -15.83 7.03 -10.80
N GLY A 157 -15.85 5.76 -11.20
CA GLY A 157 -16.37 5.34 -12.51
C GLY A 157 -17.88 5.58 -12.71
N ILE A 158 -18.54 6.41 -11.91
CA ILE A 158 -19.94 6.88 -12.03
C ILE A 158 -19.98 8.41 -12.21
N ALA A 159 -18.86 9.14 -12.13
CA ALA A 159 -18.89 10.60 -12.23
C ALA A 159 -19.21 11.08 -13.67
N GLU A 160 -20.16 12.01 -13.74
CA GLU A 160 -20.73 12.62 -14.95
C GLU A 160 -19.69 13.25 -15.90
N PRO A 161 -20.02 13.39 -17.19
CA PRO A 161 -19.22 14.15 -18.15
C PRO A 161 -19.10 15.60 -17.68
N GLY A 162 -17.89 16.02 -17.27
CA GLY A 162 -17.64 17.41 -16.84
C GLY A 162 -16.78 17.56 -15.59
N VAL A 163 -16.53 16.49 -14.84
CA VAL A 163 -15.58 16.55 -13.72
C VAL A 163 -14.16 16.60 -14.27
N GLN A 164 -13.54 17.78 -14.23
CA GLN A 164 -12.14 17.98 -14.59
C GLN A 164 -11.27 17.01 -13.79
N ALA A 165 -10.46 16.21 -14.50
CA ALA A 165 -9.53 15.27 -13.88
C ALA A 165 -8.48 16.06 -13.09
N GLY A 166 -8.73 16.26 -11.79
CA GLY A 166 -7.71 16.74 -10.86
C GLY A 166 -6.55 15.73 -10.83
N SER A 167 -5.33 16.25 -10.84
CA SER A 167 -4.06 15.51 -10.77
C SER A 167 -3.99 14.46 -9.64
N ASN A 168 -4.81 14.62 -8.61
CA ASN A 168 -4.89 13.72 -7.45
C ASN A 168 -5.61 12.37 -7.74
N LYS A 169 -6.07 12.12 -8.97
CA LYS A 169 -6.88 10.93 -9.32
C LYS A 169 -6.13 9.79 -10.01
N LEU A 170 -4.85 9.97 -10.37
CA LEU A 170 -4.05 8.89 -10.94
C LEU A 170 -3.34 8.14 -9.81
N ILE A 171 -3.81 6.91 -9.56
CA ILE A 171 -3.52 6.04 -8.41
C ILE A 171 -2.01 5.91 -8.13
N GLY A 172 -1.15 5.90 -9.16
CA GLY A 172 0.31 5.76 -9.01
C GLY A 172 1.15 7.03 -9.08
N LEU A 173 0.57 8.21 -9.39
CA LEU A 173 1.32 9.48 -9.45
C LEU A 173 1.46 10.14 -8.07
N GLY A 174 0.49 9.94 -7.18
CA GLY A 174 0.57 10.34 -5.77
C GLY A 174 1.00 9.15 -4.90
N GLN A 175 2.31 8.95 -4.72
CA GLN A 175 2.86 7.83 -3.94
C GLN A 175 2.74 8.01 -2.41
N ASN A 176 1.57 8.41 -1.93
CA ASN A 176 1.28 8.52 -0.51
C ASN A 176 0.21 7.48 -0.23
N ILE A 177 0.56 6.30 0.28
CA ILE A 177 -0.47 5.55 1.02
C ILE A 177 -0.91 6.49 2.13
N LEU A 178 -2.20 6.82 2.15
CA LEU A 178 -2.81 7.62 3.20
C LEU A 178 -2.98 6.75 4.44
N MET A 179 -1.85 6.36 5.05
CA MET A 179 -1.84 5.86 6.41
C MET A 179 -1.70 7.07 7.33
N GLY A 180 -2.58 7.16 8.33
CA GLY A 180 -2.41 8.11 9.42
C GLY A 180 -1.15 7.79 10.24
N GLN A 181 -0.73 8.74 11.05
CA GLN A 181 0.42 8.55 11.93
C GLN A 181 0.03 7.64 13.10
N TYR A 182 0.94 6.75 13.49
CA TYR A 182 0.76 6.00 14.73
C TYR A 182 1.01 6.91 15.95
N SER A 183 0.28 6.65 17.03
CA SER A 183 0.55 7.31 18.29
C SER A 183 1.92 6.90 18.84
N GLN A 184 2.49 7.74 19.70
CA GLN A 184 3.76 7.42 20.34
C GLN A 184 3.70 6.12 21.16
N SER A 185 2.56 5.80 21.78
CA SER A 185 2.37 4.55 22.51
C SER A 185 2.43 3.33 21.58
N ASN A 186 1.78 3.41 20.41
CA ASN A 186 1.79 2.34 19.41
C ASN A 186 3.21 2.10 18.89
N GLU A 187 3.98 3.17 18.66
CA GLU A 187 5.38 3.06 18.22
C GLU A 187 6.28 2.43 19.29
N LEU A 188 6.14 2.81 20.57
CA LEU A 188 6.93 2.23 21.66
C LEU A 188 6.61 0.73 21.87
N GLU A 189 5.34 0.35 21.71
CA GLU A 189 4.91 -1.04 21.76
C GLU A 189 5.44 -1.83 20.57
N ALA A 190 5.34 -1.29 19.36
CA ALA A 190 5.86 -1.91 18.15
C ALA A 190 7.39 -2.07 18.18
N ASP A 191 8.13 -1.07 18.68
CA ASP A 191 9.58 -1.15 18.90
C ASP A 191 9.92 -2.33 19.84
N ARG A 192 9.21 -2.43 20.97
CA ARG A 192 9.44 -3.47 21.98
C ARG A 192 9.16 -4.87 21.42
N VAL A 193 7.98 -5.07 20.81
CA VAL A 193 7.56 -6.35 20.25
C VAL A 193 8.44 -6.72 19.06
N GLY A 194 8.78 -5.78 18.19
CA GLY A 194 9.67 -5.98 17.06
C GLY A 194 11.06 -6.47 17.48
N VAL A 195 11.64 -5.90 18.55
CA VAL A 195 12.91 -6.37 19.13
C VAL A 195 12.79 -7.80 19.67
N ASP A 196 11.70 -8.15 20.35
CA ASP A 196 11.49 -9.53 20.82
C ASP A 196 11.43 -10.52 19.64
N LEU A 197 10.64 -10.21 18.61
CA LEU A 197 10.48 -11.04 17.42
C LEU A 197 11.82 -11.25 16.68
N MET A 198 12.60 -10.18 16.46
CA MET A 198 13.89 -10.32 15.79
C MET A 198 14.88 -11.19 16.59
N VAL A 199 14.91 -11.05 17.93
CA VAL A 199 15.82 -11.83 18.78
C VAL A 199 15.41 -13.30 18.78
N ARG A 200 14.11 -13.58 18.91
CA ARG A 200 13.57 -14.95 18.84
C ARG A 200 13.77 -15.58 17.47
N ALA A 201 13.78 -14.75 16.43
CA ALA A 201 14.13 -15.18 15.08
C ALA A 201 15.63 -15.44 14.93
N GLY A 202 16.47 -15.06 15.89
CA GLY A 202 17.91 -15.33 15.91
C GLY A 202 18.78 -14.23 15.28
N PHE A 203 18.27 -13.01 15.17
CA PHE A 203 19.01 -11.85 14.67
C PHE A 203 19.60 -11.01 15.80
N ASP A 204 20.69 -10.30 15.49
CA ASP A 204 21.36 -9.43 16.46
C ASP A 204 20.51 -8.20 16.81
N PRO A 205 20.13 -7.99 18.09
CA PRO A 205 19.22 -6.91 18.50
C PRO A 205 19.78 -5.51 18.25
N ARG A 206 21.10 -5.35 18.05
CA ARG A 206 21.69 -4.05 17.71
C ARG A 206 21.24 -3.52 16.36
N GLY A 207 20.71 -4.37 15.47
CA GLY A 207 20.10 -3.94 14.21
C GLY A 207 18.98 -2.91 14.41
N ALA A 208 18.17 -3.07 15.47
CA ALA A 208 17.11 -2.12 15.82
C ALA A 208 17.65 -0.74 16.22
N ILE A 209 18.73 -0.71 17.02
CA ILE A 209 19.41 0.55 17.38
C ILE A 209 20.00 1.20 16.13
N GLY A 210 20.71 0.42 15.30
CA GLY A 210 21.34 0.91 14.07
C GLY A 210 20.33 1.55 13.11
N MET A 211 19.18 0.90 12.92
CA MET A 211 18.11 1.42 12.09
C MET A 211 17.51 2.72 12.67
N GLN A 212 17.21 2.75 13.98
CA GLN A 212 16.65 3.94 14.61
C GLN A 212 17.61 5.14 14.54
N GLU A 213 18.90 4.93 14.80
CA GLU A 213 19.93 5.98 14.69
C GLU A 213 20.09 6.47 13.24
N LYS A 214 19.98 5.56 12.25
CA LYS A 214 20.00 5.92 10.83
C LYS A 214 18.83 6.81 10.46
N LEU A 215 17.61 6.48 10.92
CA LEU A 215 16.43 7.30 10.64
C LEU A 215 16.50 8.67 11.34
N VAL A 216 17.01 8.74 12.58
CA VAL A 216 17.27 10.02 13.26
C VAL A 216 18.20 10.91 12.42
N LYS A 217 19.30 10.34 11.89
CA LYS A 217 20.26 11.06 11.05
C LYS A 217 19.61 11.55 9.74
N LEU A 218 18.83 10.70 9.08
CA LEU A 218 18.14 11.04 7.84
C LEU A 218 17.06 12.11 8.04
N GLY A 219 16.31 12.04 9.14
CA GLY A 219 15.29 13.02 9.50
C GLY A 219 15.87 14.39 9.84
N ALA A 220 16.98 14.44 10.60
CA ALA A 220 17.65 15.69 10.96
C ALA A 220 18.23 16.44 9.73
N GLY A 221 18.59 15.72 8.67
CA GLY A 221 19.09 16.30 7.42
C GLY A 221 18.01 16.79 6.47
N GLY A 222 16.72 16.70 6.82
CA GLY A 222 15.61 17.04 5.92
C GLY A 222 15.51 16.14 4.68
N ASN A 223 16.09 14.93 4.73
CA ASN A 223 16.20 14.05 3.58
C ASN A 223 14.81 13.53 3.15
N SER A 224 14.38 13.90 1.94
CA SER A 224 13.07 13.52 1.38
C SER A 224 12.87 12.01 1.21
N ILE A 225 13.94 11.23 1.19
CA ILE A 225 13.90 9.77 1.01
C ILE A 225 13.35 9.06 2.26
N ALA A 226 13.60 9.60 3.46
CA ALA A 226 13.09 9.05 4.72
C ALA A 226 11.73 9.63 5.15
N GLN A 227 11.26 10.69 4.49
CA GLN A 227 10.04 11.40 4.88
C GLN A 227 8.78 10.52 4.86
N LYS A 228 8.72 9.48 4.02
CA LYS A 228 7.56 8.58 3.99
C LYS A 228 7.45 7.77 5.29
N LEU A 229 8.52 7.08 5.67
CA LEU A 229 8.56 6.32 6.90
C LEU A 229 8.47 7.22 8.14
N LEU A 230 9.14 8.38 8.15
CA LEU A 230 9.02 9.35 9.26
C LEU A 230 7.64 10.01 9.33
N GLY A 231 6.93 10.06 8.19
CA GLY A 231 5.59 10.60 8.09
C GLY A 231 4.55 9.72 8.77
N THR A 232 4.71 8.39 8.73
CA THR A 232 3.81 7.43 9.39
C THR A 232 4.31 6.97 10.76
N HIS A 233 5.63 6.94 10.95
CA HIS A 233 6.33 6.54 12.18
C HIS A 233 7.17 7.70 12.73
N PRO A 234 6.59 8.64 13.49
CA PRO A 234 7.33 9.73 14.07
C PRO A 234 8.47 9.22 14.96
N ILE A 235 9.65 9.80 14.77
CA ILE A 235 10.81 9.51 15.62
C ILE A 235 10.87 10.49 16.77
N SER A 236 11.14 9.96 17.96
CA SER A 236 11.38 10.76 19.15
C SER A 236 12.66 10.32 19.87
N ARG A 237 13.25 11.22 20.65
CA ARG A 237 14.35 10.87 21.55
C ARG A 237 13.93 9.78 22.54
N GLU A 238 12.68 9.80 22.95
CA GLU A 238 12.10 8.80 23.85
C GLU A 238 12.12 7.41 23.24
N ARG A 239 11.73 7.24 21.97
CA ARG A 239 11.84 5.97 21.25
C ARG A 239 13.29 5.47 21.17
N LEU A 240 14.24 6.35 20.85
CA LEU A 240 15.65 5.98 20.80
C LEU A 240 16.18 5.53 22.18
N THR A 241 15.75 6.17 23.26
CA THR A 241 16.10 5.76 24.62
C THR A 241 15.44 4.43 24.97
N ALA A 242 14.15 4.26 24.66
CA ALA A 242 13.39 3.05 24.94
C ALA A 242 13.96 1.83 24.19
N ILE A 243 14.27 1.96 22.90
CA ILE A 243 14.81 0.85 22.11
C ILE A 243 16.20 0.42 22.60
N LYS A 244 17.05 1.37 23.05
CA LYS A 244 18.33 1.04 23.69
C LYS A 244 18.14 0.29 25.00
N SER A 245 17.16 0.69 25.80
CA SER A 245 16.80 -0.01 27.03
C SER A 245 16.26 -1.42 26.74
N GLU A 246 15.43 -1.58 25.70
CA GLU A 246 14.87 -2.88 25.33
C GLU A 246 15.96 -3.84 24.85
N VAL A 247 16.81 -3.41 23.93
CA VAL A 247 17.94 -4.21 23.41
C VAL A 247 18.88 -4.67 24.52
N SER A 248 19.07 -3.85 25.57
CA SER A 248 19.93 -4.22 26.71
C SER A 248 19.45 -5.43 27.52
N LYS A 249 18.19 -5.85 27.35
CA LYS A 249 17.62 -7.04 28.00
C LYS A 249 18.05 -8.34 27.33
N TYR A 250 18.57 -8.27 26.11
CA TYR A 250 18.90 -9.43 25.30
C TYR A 250 20.42 -9.59 25.14
N PRO A 251 20.94 -10.83 25.04
CA PRO A 251 22.34 -11.04 24.70
C PRO A 251 22.67 -10.48 23.32
N ILE A 252 23.80 -9.79 23.20
CA ILE A 252 24.30 -9.30 21.91
C ILE A 252 24.92 -10.47 21.14
N LYS A 253 24.06 -11.21 20.44
CA LYS A 253 24.37 -12.37 19.60
C LYS A 253 23.34 -12.51 18.50
N GLY A 254 23.64 -13.31 17.49
CA GLY A 254 22.73 -13.63 16.41
C GLY A 254 23.28 -13.25 15.04
N GLN A 255 22.46 -13.48 14.02
CA GLN A 255 22.77 -13.18 12.64
C GLN A 255 22.73 -11.67 12.40
N ILE A 256 23.82 -11.10 11.88
CA ILE A 256 23.89 -9.69 11.47
C ILE A 256 23.56 -9.57 9.97
N THR A 257 24.07 -10.49 9.15
CA THR A 257 23.92 -10.50 7.69
C THR A 257 24.06 -11.92 7.16
N SER A 258 23.37 -12.20 6.05
CA SER A 258 23.42 -13.46 5.32
C SER A 258 23.92 -13.30 3.88
N PRO A 259 24.35 -14.38 3.22
CA PRO A 259 24.55 -14.40 1.78
C PRO A 259 23.29 -14.01 0.98
N GLU A 260 22.11 -14.44 1.43
CA GLU A 260 20.82 -14.15 0.77
C GLU A 260 20.49 -12.66 0.80
N PHE A 261 20.78 -11.97 1.91
CA PHE A 261 20.70 -10.51 1.99
C PHE A 261 21.58 -9.83 0.95
N LYS A 262 22.82 -10.31 0.81
CA LYS A 262 23.75 -9.76 -0.20
C LYS A 262 23.23 -10.00 -1.61
N GLN A 263 22.67 -11.18 -1.91
CA GLN A 263 22.08 -11.49 -3.20
C GLN A 263 20.89 -10.58 -3.53
N ALA A 264 20.00 -10.33 -2.56
CA ALA A 264 18.89 -9.39 -2.71
C ALA A 264 19.38 -7.96 -3.02
N LYS A 265 20.39 -7.47 -2.28
CA LYS A 265 21.00 -6.15 -2.57
C LYS A 265 21.68 -6.11 -3.93
N ASP A 266 22.37 -7.18 -4.33
CA ASP A 266 23.04 -7.28 -5.62
C ASP A 266 22.02 -7.27 -6.78
N GLU A 267 20.86 -7.94 -6.64
CA GLU A 267 19.78 -7.92 -7.64
C GLU A 267 19.21 -6.50 -7.82
N ILE A 268 18.93 -5.78 -6.73
CA ILE A 268 18.47 -4.37 -6.82
C ILE A 268 19.53 -3.49 -7.47
N LYS A 269 20.81 -3.66 -7.09
CA LYS A 269 21.93 -2.88 -7.63
C LYS A 269 22.11 -3.08 -9.13
N GLN A 270 21.99 -4.31 -9.63
CA GLN A 270 22.03 -4.61 -11.07
C GLN A 270 20.96 -3.85 -11.87
N HIS A 271 19.83 -3.57 -11.21
CA HIS A 271 18.64 -2.96 -11.79
C HIS A 271 18.49 -1.46 -11.48
N GLU A 272 19.39 -0.89 -10.68
CA GLU A 272 19.30 0.46 -10.12
C GLU A 272 19.09 1.54 -11.17
N ALA A 273 19.79 1.44 -12.32
CA ALA A 273 19.69 2.42 -13.39
C ALA A 273 18.26 2.54 -13.97
N GLY A 274 17.55 1.41 -14.08
CA GLY A 274 16.16 1.43 -14.57
C GLY A 274 15.16 1.81 -13.48
N LEU A 275 15.38 1.38 -12.23
CA LEU A 275 14.56 1.80 -11.09
C LEU A 275 14.63 3.31 -10.85
N LYS A 276 15.80 3.93 -11.01
CA LYS A 276 15.97 5.39 -10.95
C LYS A 276 15.17 6.12 -12.02
N LEU A 277 15.10 5.58 -13.25
CA LEU A 277 14.27 6.16 -14.31
C LEU A 277 12.79 6.19 -13.93
N VAL A 278 12.30 5.17 -13.21
CA VAL A 278 10.91 5.17 -12.71
C VAL A 278 10.71 6.28 -11.68
N SER A 279 11.63 6.45 -10.72
CA SER A 279 11.56 7.54 -9.75
C SER A 279 11.57 8.92 -10.42
N GLU A 280 12.45 9.14 -11.40
CA GLU A 280 12.49 10.39 -12.17
C GLU A 280 11.22 10.60 -13.01
N ALA A 281 10.63 9.53 -13.56
CA ALA A 281 9.37 9.60 -14.28
C ALA A 281 8.22 10.05 -13.37
N ARG A 282 8.11 9.47 -12.17
CA ARG A 282 7.09 9.86 -11.19
C ARG A 282 7.27 11.30 -10.73
N LYS A 283 8.50 11.70 -10.39
CA LYS A 283 8.81 13.08 -9.99
C LYS A 283 8.42 14.07 -11.08
N ALA A 284 8.88 13.86 -12.32
CA ALA A 284 8.53 14.73 -13.43
C ALA A 284 7.00 14.76 -13.70
N GLY A 285 6.30 13.63 -13.51
CA GLY A 285 4.85 13.55 -13.63
C GLY A 285 4.12 14.35 -12.55
N ALA A 286 4.57 14.26 -11.30
CA ALA A 286 4.06 15.03 -10.17
C ALA A 286 4.29 16.54 -10.35
N ASP A 287 5.42 16.93 -10.93
CA ASP A 287 5.74 18.31 -11.29
C ASP A 287 4.97 18.82 -12.53
N GLY A 288 4.09 17.99 -13.12
CA GLY A 288 3.32 18.30 -14.33
C GLY A 288 4.12 18.27 -15.63
N ASN A 289 5.41 17.91 -15.59
CA ASN A 289 6.28 17.78 -16.76
C ASN A 289 6.11 16.42 -17.44
N PHE A 290 4.93 16.20 -18.03
CA PHE A 290 4.57 14.90 -18.63
C PHE A 290 5.45 14.50 -19.82
N SER A 291 6.01 15.46 -20.57
CA SER A 291 6.94 15.17 -21.67
C SER A 291 8.21 14.49 -21.16
N LEU A 292 8.81 15.04 -20.10
CA LEU A 292 9.98 14.48 -19.45
C LEU A 292 9.65 13.17 -18.72
N ALA A 293 8.51 13.12 -18.03
CA ALA A 293 8.03 11.92 -17.35
C ALA A 293 7.90 10.72 -18.31
N LEU A 294 7.24 10.93 -19.47
CA LEU A 294 7.09 9.91 -20.50
C LEU A 294 8.42 9.52 -21.16
N LYS A 295 9.40 10.44 -21.23
CA LYS A 295 10.76 10.11 -21.69
C LYS A 295 11.44 9.15 -20.72
N TYR A 296 11.38 9.42 -19.42
CA TYR A 296 11.94 8.54 -18.41
C TYR A 296 11.21 7.18 -18.34
N ALA A 297 9.88 7.18 -18.36
CA ALA A 297 9.07 5.95 -18.34
C ALA A 297 9.39 5.03 -19.52
N ARG A 298 9.53 5.57 -20.75
CA ARG A 298 9.91 4.77 -21.93
C ARG A 298 11.30 4.14 -21.78
N ARG A 299 12.29 4.90 -21.29
CA ARG A 299 13.64 4.38 -21.02
C ARG A 299 13.64 3.32 -19.92
N ALA A 300 12.74 3.42 -18.94
CA ALA A 300 12.56 2.36 -17.94
C ALA A 300 11.99 1.09 -18.58
N LEU A 301 10.97 1.22 -19.44
CA LEU A 301 10.37 0.10 -20.18
C LEU A 301 11.33 -0.59 -21.15
N GLU A 302 12.30 0.11 -21.73
CA GLU A 302 13.37 -0.50 -22.53
C GLU A 302 14.22 -1.50 -21.70
N ARG A 303 14.35 -1.25 -20.39
CA ARG A 303 15.08 -2.11 -19.45
C ARG A 303 14.18 -3.17 -18.82
N PHE A 304 12.88 -2.87 -18.69
CA PHE A 304 11.89 -3.69 -18.01
C PHE A 304 10.63 -3.86 -18.87
N PRO A 305 10.74 -4.50 -20.05
CA PRO A 305 9.63 -4.61 -20.99
C PRO A 305 8.48 -5.49 -20.48
N ASN A 306 8.71 -6.28 -19.43
CA ASN A 306 7.73 -7.15 -18.80
C ASN A 306 7.38 -6.73 -17.37
N GLU A 307 7.75 -5.53 -16.92
CA GLU A 307 7.41 -5.08 -15.57
C GLU A 307 6.02 -4.44 -15.54
N HIS A 308 5.12 -5.10 -14.83
CA HIS A 308 3.71 -4.69 -14.70
C HIS A 308 3.58 -3.25 -14.19
N SER A 309 4.25 -2.92 -13.08
CA SER A 309 4.15 -1.61 -12.43
C SER A 309 4.65 -0.46 -13.31
N MET A 310 5.61 -0.73 -14.21
CA MET A 310 6.15 0.28 -15.13
C MET A 310 5.22 0.56 -16.31
N TRP A 311 4.56 -0.47 -16.86
CA TRP A 311 3.52 -0.27 -17.87
C TRP A 311 2.32 0.48 -17.31
N ARG A 312 1.96 0.21 -16.05
CA ARG A 312 0.92 0.95 -15.34
C ARG A 312 1.27 2.44 -15.23
N LEU A 313 2.46 2.78 -14.73
CA LEU A 313 2.93 4.17 -14.65
C LEU A 313 2.93 4.85 -16.03
N HIS A 314 3.40 4.16 -17.07
CA HIS A 314 3.41 4.70 -18.42
C HIS A 314 2.00 5.01 -18.94
N ALA A 315 1.03 4.11 -18.70
CA ALA A 315 -0.38 4.35 -19.04
C ALA A 315 -0.96 5.53 -18.25
N GLU A 316 -0.71 5.63 -16.95
CA GLU A 316 -1.13 6.76 -16.11
C GLU A 316 -0.60 8.10 -16.67
N LEU A 317 0.71 8.19 -16.93
CA LEU A 317 1.32 9.38 -17.52
C LEU A 317 0.74 9.73 -18.89
N LEU A 318 0.43 8.73 -19.72
CA LEU A 318 -0.18 8.94 -21.02
C LEU A 318 -1.59 9.51 -20.90
N VAL A 319 -2.43 8.98 -20.00
CA VAL A 319 -3.76 9.57 -19.78
C VAL A 319 -3.65 10.99 -19.23
N ALA A 320 -2.77 11.23 -18.26
CA ALA A 320 -2.53 12.56 -17.71
C ALA A 320 -2.07 13.56 -18.79
N SER A 321 -1.28 13.10 -19.77
CA SER A 321 -0.86 13.88 -20.95
C SER A 321 -1.90 13.98 -22.08
N LYS A 322 -3.12 13.48 -21.87
CA LYS A 322 -4.22 13.42 -22.86
C LYS A 322 -3.90 12.58 -24.12
N GLN A 323 -2.96 11.63 -24.03
CA GLN A 323 -2.61 10.69 -25.11
C GLN A 323 -3.39 9.37 -24.97
N THR A 324 -4.72 9.45 -25.02
CA THR A 324 -5.65 8.38 -24.62
C THR A 324 -5.50 7.08 -25.41
N ASN A 325 -5.34 7.13 -26.73
CA ASN A 325 -5.14 5.92 -27.55
C ASN A 325 -3.88 5.15 -27.16
N LYS A 326 -2.76 5.84 -26.91
CA LYS A 326 -1.52 5.21 -26.44
C LYS A 326 -1.66 4.69 -25.01
N ALA A 327 -2.43 5.39 -24.18
CA ALA A 327 -2.69 4.99 -22.81
C ALA A 327 -3.44 3.64 -22.74
N ILE A 328 -4.45 3.45 -23.60
CA ILE A 328 -5.15 2.16 -23.74
C ILE A 328 -4.16 1.04 -24.08
N GLN A 329 -3.26 1.24 -25.06
CA GLN A 329 -2.26 0.23 -25.42
C GLN A 329 -1.33 -0.13 -24.24
N SER A 330 -0.89 0.87 -23.49
CA SER A 330 -0.04 0.65 -22.31
C SER A 330 -0.79 -0.04 -21.17
N ALA A 331 -2.05 0.32 -20.94
CA ALA A 331 -2.91 -0.30 -19.93
C ALA A 331 -3.24 -1.76 -20.29
N LEU A 332 -3.50 -2.05 -21.58
CA LEU A 332 -3.67 -3.42 -22.07
C LEU A 332 -2.41 -4.26 -21.86
N LYS A 333 -1.23 -3.68 -22.07
CA LYS A 333 0.05 -4.35 -21.79
C LYS A 333 0.22 -4.61 -20.29
N ALA A 334 -0.05 -3.63 -19.42
CA ALA A 334 -0.05 -3.83 -17.97
C ALA A 334 -0.99 -4.98 -17.55
N ARG A 335 -2.26 -4.94 -17.99
CA ARG A 335 -3.24 -6.03 -17.75
C ARG A 335 -2.72 -7.39 -18.26
N SER A 336 -2.08 -7.45 -19.42
CA SER A 336 -1.58 -8.73 -19.95
C SER A 336 -0.46 -9.35 -19.10
N LEU A 337 0.30 -8.52 -18.37
CA LEU A 337 1.39 -8.96 -17.50
C LEU A 337 0.88 -9.42 -16.13
N ASN A 338 -0.25 -8.87 -15.67
CA ASN A 338 -0.93 -9.33 -14.45
C ASN A 338 -2.46 -9.33 -14.65
N PRO A 339 -3.03 -10.37 -15.26
CA PRO A 339 -4.47 -10.43 -15.56
C PRO A 339 -5.37 -10.49 -14.32
N ALA A 340 -4.81 -10.84 -13.16
CA ALA A 340 -5.53 -10.92 -11.90
C ALA A 340 -5.52 -9.60 -11.10
N ASP A 341 -4.84 -8.56 -11.59
CA ASP A 341 -4.76 -7.27 -10.90
C ASP A 341 -6.02 -6.41 -11.17
N PRO A 342 -6.90 -6.21 -10.17
CA PRO A 342 -8.09 -5.36 -10.33
C PRO A 342 -7.72 -3.90 -10.65
N VAL A 343 -6.54 -3.42 -10.22
CA VAL A 343 -6.12 -2.03 -10.46
C VAL A 343 -5.79 -1.80 -11.93
N SER A 344 -5.25 -2.79 -12.63
CA SER A 344 -4.99 -2.72 -14.06
C SER A 344 -6.27 -2.62 -14.89
N GLU A 345 -7.32 -3.36 -14.50
CA GLU A 345 -8.64 -3.25 -15.13
C GLU A 345 -9.30 -1.89 -14.85
N LEU A 346 -9.13 -1.34 -13.64
CA LEU A 346 -9.58 0.02 -13.32
C LEU A 346 -8.87 1.09 -14.14
N LEU A 347 -7.55 0.97 -14.29
CA LEU A 347 -6.78 1.87 -15.15
C LEU A 347 -7.23 1.76 -16.61
N LEU A 348 -7.47 0.54 -17.10
CA LEU A 348 -7.98 0.33 -18.44
C LEU A 348 -9.38 0.95 -18.63
N SER A 349 -10.26 0.81 -17.63
CA SER A 349 -11.56 1.48 -17.59
C SER A 349 -11.42 2.99 -17.72
N TYR A 350 -10.52 3.59 -16.94
CA TYR A 350 -10.22 5.02 -16.99
C TYR A 350 -9.67 5.46 -18.35
N CYS A 351 -8.76 4.67 -18.94
CA CYS A 351 -8.22 4.92 -20.29
C CYS A 351 -9.33 4.92 -21.36
N TYR A 352 -10.25 3.94 -21.32
CA TYR A 352 -11.39 3.88 -22.25
C TYR A 352 -12.36 5.06 -22.05
N ALA A 353 -12.69 5.39 -20.81
CA ALA A 353 -13.55 6.52 -20.50
C ALA A 353 -12.95 7.84 -21.00
N ALA A 354 -11.65 8.05 -20.80
CA ALA A 354 -10.92 9.22 -21.30
C ALA A 354 -10.90 9.28 -22.84
N ALA A 355 -10.96 8.14 -23.53
CA ALA A 355 -11.08 8.05 -24.99
C ALA A 355 -12.53 8.19 -25.49
N GLY A 356 -13.53 8.28 -24.60
CA GLY A 356 -14.95 8.34 -24.95
C GLY A 356 -15.62 6.98 -25.18
N ASP A 357 -14.91 5.86 -25.00
CA ASP A 357 -15.45 4.51 -25.14
C ASP A 357 -16.12 4.05 -23.83
N ARG A 358 -17.38 4.45 -23.66
CA ARG A 358 -18.15 4.16 -22.44
C ARG A 358 -18.44 2.67 -22.26
N ILE A 359 -18.58 1.91 -23.36
CA ILE A 359 -18.91 0.49 -23.30
C ILE A 359 -17.70 -0.28 -22.77
N GLN A 360 -16.52 -0.10 -23.38
CA GLN A 360 -15.32 -0.78 -22.92
C GLN A 360 -14.91 -0.33 -21.52
N ALA A 361 -15.13 0.94 -21.17
CA ALA A 361 -14.92 1.43 -19.82
C ALA A 361 -15.77 0.67 -18.79
N MET A 362 -17.07 0.47 -19.06
CA MET A 362 -17.98 -0.27 -18.18
C MET A 362 -17.57 -1.75 -18.06
N MET A 363 -17.25 -2.40 -19.18
CA MET A 363 -16.83 -3.81 -19.16
C MET A 363 -15.52 -4.02 -18.36
N ALA A 364 -14.54 -3.12 -18.51
CA ALA A 364 -13.30 -3.17 -17.73
C ALA A 364 -13.55 -2.96 -16.23
N LYS A 365 -14.49 -2.06 -15.88
CA LYS A 365 -14.88 -1.83 -14.50
C LYS A 365 -15.55 -3.06 -13.87
N GLU A 366 -16.39 -3.76 -14.61
CA GLU A 366 -17.02 -5.01 -14.15
C GLU A 366 -15.99 -6.10 -13.90
N ARG A 367 -15.00 -6.25 -14.80
CA ARG A 367 -13.88 -7.18 -14.60
C ARG A 367 -13.06 -6.82 -13.35
N ALA A 368 -12.78 -5.54 -13.14
CA ALA A 368 -12.09 -5.10 -11.92
C ALA A 368 -12.87 -5.45 -10.65
N ARG A 369 -14.20 -5.26 -10.65
CA ARG A 369 -15.06 -5.64 -9.52
C ARG A 369 -15.03 -7.13 -9.26
N SER A 370 -15.09 -7.97 -10.30
CA SER A 370 -15.01 -9.43 -10.13
C SER A 370 -13.66 -9.91 -9.60
N LEU A 371 -12.58 -9.18 -9.86
CA LEU A 371 -11.24 -9.49 -9.34
C LEU A 371 -11.01 -9.00 -7.90
N ALA A 372 -11.84 -8.06 -7.42
CA ALA A 372 -11.71 -7.43 -6.10
C ALA A 372 -12.69 -7.99 -5.04
N LEU A 373 -13.55 -8.93 -5.44
CA LEU A 373 -14.48 -9.68 -4.58
C LEU A 373 -13.95 -11.10 -4.38
#